data_AF-A0A523XRI6-F1
#
_entry.id   AF-A0A523XRI6-F1
#
_cell.length_a   1.000
_cell.length_b   1.000
_cell.length_c   1.000
_cell.angle_alpha   90.00
_cell.angle_beta   90.00
_cell.angle_gamma   90.00
#
_symmetry.space_group_name_H-M   'P 1'
#
loop_
_entity.id
_entity.type
_entity.pdbx_description
1 polymer ?
#
loop_
_entity_poly.entity_id
_entity_poly.type
_entity_poly.pdbx_seq_one_letter_code
_entity_poly.pdbx_strand_id
1 'polypeptide(L)'
;MKKVKFIFFVFISAIFIAGGIFAGFAIAFTVAETPEFSLPVHDLDEVIGVQVFHDNRSTQLHIGFDFKLDNDTEIFAPISGKVTNVKKHQMSNGYWLIDVNIKINVKWTIFIAFEPWTT
;
A
#
# COMPACT_ATOMS: atom_id res chain seq x y z
N MET A 1 4.54 -37.34 43.75
CA MET A 1 3.68 -36.13 43.69
C MET A 1 4.39 -34.84 43.25
N LYS A 2 5.63 -34.56 43.65
CA LYS A 2 6.33 -33.30 43.27
C LYS A 2 6.55 -33.12 41.75
N LYS A 3 6.90 -34.18 41.01
CA LYS A 3 7.14 -34.14 39.55
C LYS A 3 5.90 -33.78 38.73
N VAL A 4 4.72 -34.25 39.14
CA VAL A 4 3.45 -33.98 38.43
C VAL A 4 3.06 -32.51 38.54
N LYS A 5 3.26 -31.89 39.71
CA LYS A 5 3.02 -30.45 39.91
C LYS A 5 3.94 -29.57 39.06
N PHE A 6 5.20 -29.97 38.88
CA PHE A 6 6.17 -29.25 38.07
C PHE A 6 5.79 -29.26 36.57
N ILE A 7 5.45 -30.43 36.01
CA ILE A 7 5.03 -30.56 34.61
C ILE A 7 3.76 -29.73 34.33
N PHE A 8 2.80 -29.76 35.27
CA PHE A 8 1.57 -28.98 35.16
C PHE A 8 1.85 -27.47 35.11
N PHE A 9 2.75 -26.96 35.96
CA PHE A 9 3.16 -25.55 35.94
C PHE A 9 3.84 -25.16 34.62
N VAL A 10 4.72 -26.00 34.08
CA VAL A 10 5.40 -25.74 32.80
C VAL A 10 4.39 -25.68 31.66
N PHE A 11 3.43 -26.62 31.60
CA PHE A 11 2.38 -26.63 30.58
C PHE A 11 1.50 -25.38 30.62
N ILE A 12 1.04 -24.98 31.81
CA ILE A 12 0.24 -23.77 31.98
C ILE A 12 1.03 -22.54 31.54
N SER A 13 2.29 -22.43 31.97
CA SER A 13 3.17 -21.30 31.60
C SER A 13 3.35 -21.19 30.08
N ALA A 14 3.55 -22.31 29.40
CA ALA A 14 3.68 -22.35 27.94
C ALA A 14 2.40 -21.90 27.23
N ILE A 15 1.22 -22.29 27.73
CA ILE A 15 -0.08 -21.85 27.19
C ILE A 15 -0.26 -20.34 27.37
N PHE A 16 0.07 -19.80 28.54
CA PHE A 16 -0.01 -18.34 28.78
C PHE A 16 0.95 -17.54 27.90
N ILE A 17 2.18 -18.03 27.71
CA ILE A 17 3.18 -17.38 26.82
C ILE A 17 2.70 -17.44 25.36
N ALA A 18 2.27 -18.61 24.89
CA ALA A 18 1.77 -18.77 23.52
C ALA A 18 0.51 -17.94 23.28
N GLY A 19 -0.43 -17.93 24.23
CA GLY A 19 -1.64 -17.12 24.18
C GLY A 19 -1.35 -15.61 24.21
N GLY A 20 -0.38 -15.17 25.02
CA GLY A 20 0.05 -13.78 25.08
C GLY A 20 0.70 -13.31 23.78
N ILE A 21 1.56 -14.14 23.18
CA ILE A 21 2.16 -13.87 21.86
C ILE A 21 1.06 -13.79 20.80
N PHE A 22 0.14 -14.76 20.76
CA PHE A 22 -0.94 -14.78 19.77
C PHE A 22 -1.88 -13.57 19.91
N ALA A 23 -2.27 -13.22 21.13
CA ALA A 23 -3.10 -12.04 21.41
C ALA A 23 -2.37 -10.74 21.02
N GLY A 24 -1.08 -10.61 21.33
CA GLY A 24 -0.27 -9.47 20.93
C GLY A 24 -0.18 -9.30 19.41
N PHE A 25 0.00 -10.40 18.68
CA PHE A 25 -0.06 -10.39 17.22
C PHE A 25 -1.45 -9.97 16.70
N ALA A 26 -2.54 -10.56 17.23
CA ALA A 26 -3.89 -10.23 16.80
C ALA A 26 -4.26 -8.75 17.01
N ILE A 27 -3.81 -8.15 18.12
CA ILE A 27 -3.99 -6.73 18.41
C ILE A 27 -3.21 -5.86 17.42
N ALA A 28 -1.96 -6.23 17.11
CA ALA A 28 -1.15 -5.53 16.10
C ALA A 28 -1.79 -5.57 14.69
N PHE A 29 -2.54 -6.62 14.35
CA PHE A 29 -3.26 -6.73 13.07
C PHE A 29 -4.57 -5.93 13.03
N THR A 30 -5.22 -5.71 14.18
CA THR A 30 -6.54 -5.06 14.23
C THR A 30 -6.44 -3.53 14.15
N VAL A 31 -5.40 -2.93 14.74
CA VAL A 31 -5.19 -1.47 14.77
C VAL A 31 -4.30 -0.97 13.62
N ALA A 32 -4.41 -1.56 12.42
CA ALA A 32 -3.84 -0.88 11.26
C ALA A 32 -4.68 0.38 11.00
N GLU A 33 -4.16 1.53 11.43
CA GLU A 33 -4.75 2.86 11.26
C GLU A 33 -4.96 3.17 9.78
N THR A 34 -5.98 3.97 9.48
CA THR A 34 -6.19 4.52 8.13
C THR A 34 -5.06 5.51 7.86
N PRO A 35 -4.21 5.28 6.84
CA PRO A 35 -3.10 6.16 6.54
C PRO A 35 -3.58 7.52 6.01
N GLU A 36 -2.83 8.57 6.34
CA GLU A 36 -2.98 9.90 5.73
C GLU A 36 -2.06 10.02 4.51
N PHE A 37 -2.57 10.58 3.41
CA PHE A 37 -1.85 10.69 2.15
C PHE A 37 -1.60 12.16 1.80
N SER A 38 -0.44 12.43 1.21
CA SER A 38 -0.17 13.67 0.49
C SER A 38 -0.40 13.47 -1.01
N LEU A 39 -0.42 14.58 -1.77
CA LEU A 39 -0.32 14.50 -3.21
C LEU A 39 1.10 14.03 -3.61
N PRO A 40 1.24 13.33 -4.75
CA PRO A 40 2.53 12.84 -5.23
C PRO A 40 3.37 13.92 -5.95
N VAL A 41 3.00 15.20 -5.80
CA VAL A 41 3.65 16.38 -6.37
C VAL A 41 3.75 17.48 -5.30
N HIS A 42 4.85 18.25 -5.34
CA HIS A 42 5.04 19.37 -4.40
C HIS A 42 4.47 20.69 -4.92
N ASP A 43 4.59 20.93 -6.22
CA ASP A 43 4.04 22.12 -6.88
C ASP A 43 2.80 21.76 -7.69
N LEU A 44 1.68 22.42 -7.41
CA LEU A 44 0.44 22.20 -8.14
C LEU A 44 0.44 22.89 -9.50
N ASP A 45 1.32 23.86 -9.71
CA ASP A 45 1.45 24.55 -11.00
C ASP A 45 2.04 23.62 -12.08
N GLU A 46 2.72 22.53 -11.67
CA GLU A 46 3.22 21.47 -12.55
C GLU A 46 2.12 20.49 -13.01
N VAL A 47 0.94 20.55 -12.37
CA VAL A 47 -0.22 19.70 -12.71
C VAL A 47 -1.05 20.39 -13.79
N ILE A 48 -0.85 19.97 -15.04
CA ILE A 48 -1.51 20.54 -16.22
C ILE A 48 -2.82 19.82 -16.59
N GLY A 49 -3.25 18.83 -15.80
CA GLY A 49 -4.53 18.14 -15.98
C GLY A 49 -4.77 17.08 -14.91
N VAL A 50 -6.05 16.79 -14.62
CA VAL A 50 -6.45 15.77 -13.65
C VAL A 50 -7.64 14.97 -14.18
N GLN A 51 -7.53 13.64 -14.12
CA GLN A 51 -8.67 12.75 -14.28
C GLN A 51 -9.07 12.19 -12.92
N VAL A 52 -10.32 12.41 -12.51
CA VAL A 52 -10.81 12.01 -11.19
C VAL A 52 -11.39 10.60 -11.18
N PHE A 53 -11.52 10.04 -9.97
CA PHE A 53 -12.19 8.77 -9.71
C PHE A 53 -13.62 8.75 -10.25
N HIS A 54 -14.00 7.66 -10.95
CA HIS A 54 -15.36 7.42 -11.39
C HIS A 54 -15.71 5.92 -11.32
N ASP A 55 -16.73 5.57 -10.53
CA ASP A 55 -17.27 4.20 -10.39
C ASP A 55 -18.40 3.88 -11.37
N ASN A 56 -18.52 4.66 -12.45
CA ASN A 56 -19.56 4.41 -13.44
C ASN A 56 -19.16 3.28 -14.39
N ARG A 57 -19.72 2.08 -14.16
CA ARG A 57 -19.51 0.89 -15.01
C ARG A 57 -19.91 1.06 -16.47
N SER A 58 -20.70 2.07 -16.82
CA SER A 58 -21.13 2.33 -18.20
C SER A 58 -20.13 3.13 -19.05
N THR A 59 -19.17 3.82 -18.43
CA THR A 59 -18.30 4.80 -19.12
C THR A 59 -16.81 4.61 -18.83
N GLN A 60 -16.40 3.35 -18.58
CA GLN A 60 -15.03 2.96 -18.20
C GLN A 60 -14.75 3.28 -16.72
N LEU A 61 -14.51 2.23 -15.94
CA LEU A 61 -14.23 2.31 -14.51
C LEU A 61 -12.85 2.95 -14.28
N HIS A 62 -12.79 4.00 -13.46
CA HIS A 62 -11.54 4.64 -13.04
C HIS A 62 -11.45 4.64 -11.51
N ILE A 63 -10.61 3.77 -10.96
CA ILE A 63 -10.46 3.53 -9.52
C ILE A 63 -9.36 4.37 -8.85
N GLY A 64 -8.88 5.43 -9.52
CA GLY A 64 -7.76 6.24 -9.07
C GLY A 64 -7.88 7.71 -9.47
N PHE A 65 -6.74 8.38 -9.45
CA PHE A 65 -6.55 9.74 -9.95
C PHE A 65 -5.37 9.74 -10.90
N ASP A 66 -5.55 10.32 -12.09
CA ASP A 66 -4.45 10.52 -13.01
C ASP A 66 -4.07 11.98 -13.01
N PHE A 67 -2.78 12.25 -12.83
CA PHE A 67 -2.21 13.59 -12.89
C PHE A 67 -1.42 13.71 -14.19
N LYS A 68 -1.78 14.68 -15.01
CA LYS A 68 -0.94 15.10 -16.13
C LYS A 68 0.09 16.09 -15.60
N LEU A 69 1.35 15.78 -15.82
CA LEU A 69 2.48 16.55 -15.32
C LEU A 69 3.33 17.07 -16.49
N ASP A 70 4.10 18.13 -16.26
CA ASP A 70 5.16 18.54 -17.19
C ASP A 70 6.36 17.56 -17.13
N ASN A 71 7.13 17.48 -18.21
CA ASN A 71 8.12 16.41 -18.44
C ASN A 71 9.25 16.31 -17.38
N ASP A 72 9.49 17.39 -16.63
CA ASP A 72 10.56 17.47 -15.63
C ASP A 72 10.03 17.45 -14.18
N THR A 73 8.74 17.14 -13.98
CA THR A 73 8.11 17.10 -12.67
C THR A 73 8.66 15.95 -11.81
N GLU A 74 9.17 16.27 -10.63
CA GLU A 74 9.55 15.25 -9.65
C GLU A 74 8.32 14.66 -8.96
N ILE A 75 8.25 13.32 -8.94
CA ILE A 75 7.12 12.59 -8.35
C ILE A 75 7.55 11.95 -7.04
N PHE A 76 6.80 12.24 -5.98
CA PHE A 76 7.08 11.78 -4.63
C PHE A 76 6.09 10.69 -4.21
N ALA A 77 6.54 9.81 -3.32
CA ALA A 77 5.63 8.86 -2.71
C ALA A 77 4.59 9.62 -1.86
N PRO A 78 3.28 9.41 -2.06
CA PRO A 78 2.23 10.11 -1.31
C PRO A 78 2.20 9.74 0.17
N ILE A 79 2.92 8.69 0.56
CA ILE A 79 3.13 8.27 1.94
C ILE A 79 4.36 7.34 2.01
N SER A 80 4.99 7.29 3.17
CA SER A 80 6.02 6.29 3.47
C SER A 80 5.45 4.86 3.43
N GLY A 81 6.21 3.95 2.83
CA GLY A 81 5.86 2.53 2.77
C GLY A 81 6.99 1.69 2.17
N LYS A 82 6.77 0.39 2.08
CA LYS A 82 7.72 -0.55 1.47
C LYS A 82 7.35 -0.76 0.01
N VAL A 83 8.27 -0.44 -0.91
CA VAL A 83 8.13 -0.85 -2.32
C VAL A 83 8.14 -2.38 -2.39
N THR A 84 7.05 -2.97 -2.88
CA THR A 84 6.90 -4.43 -3.01
C THR A 84 7.07 -4.92 -4.43
N ASN A 85 6.84 -4.05 -5.42
CA ASN A 85 6.99 -4.38 -6.81
C ASN A 85 7.28 -3.13 -7.64
N VAL A 86 8.22 -3.24 -8.58
CA VAL A 86 8.42 -2.29 -9.67
C VAL A 86 8.37 -3.08 -10.95
N LYS A 87 7.40 -2.77 -11.82
CA LYS A 87 7.17 -3.52 -13.06
C LYS A 87 7.21 -2.56 -14.24
N LYS A 88 8.12 -2.84 -15.18
CA LYS A 88 8.15 -2.19 -16.47
C LYS A 88 7.40 -3.06 -17.48
N HIS A 89 6.48 -2.47 -18.24
CA HIS A 89 5.82 -3.17 -19.35
C HIS A 89 5.43 -2.23 -20.49
N GLN A 90 5.14 -2.80 -21.66
CA GLN A 90 4.85 -2.03 -22.87
C GLN A 90 3.34 -1.96 -23.09
N MET A 91 2.85 -0.76 -23.39
CA MET A 91 1.47 -0.49 -23.80
C MET A 91 1.20 -1.01 -25.22
N SER A 92 -0.07 -1.12 -25.60
CA SER A 92 -0.49 -1.55 -26.95
C SER A 92 0.00 -0.63 -28.07
N ASN A 93 0.23 0.64 -27.78
CA ASN A 93 0.78 1.65 -28.69
C ASN A 93 2.32 1.69 -28.72
N GLY A 94 2.99 0.75 -28.02
CA GLY A 94 4.44 0.60 -28.05
C GLY A 94 5.20 1.45 -27.03
N TYR A 95 4.52 2.33 -26.28
CA TYR A 95 5.16 3.09 -25.22
C TYR A 95 5.42 2.24 -23.97
N TRP A 96 6.39 2.64 -23.16
CA TRP A 96 6.73 1.96 -21.92
C TRP A 96 6.09 2.65 -20.74
N LEU A 97 5.57 1.85 -19.82
CA LEU A 97 5.03 2.32 -18.56
C LEU A 97 5.73 1.61 -17.38
N ILE A 98 5.74 2.29 -16.25
CA ILE A 98 6.35 1.79 -15.02
C ILE A 98 5.27 1.76 -13.93
N ASP A 99 5.03 0.58 -13.37
CA ASP A 99 4.15 0.40 -12.23
C ASP A 99 4.99 0.32 -10.95
N VAL A 100 4.56 1.00 -9.90
CA VAL A 100 5.16 0.90 -8.57
C VAL A 100 4.07 0.55 -7.56
N ASN A 101 4.25 -0.56 -6.85
CA ASN A 101 3.39 -0.96 -5.74
C ASN A 101 4.09 -0.68 -4.40
N ILE A 102 3.39 0.03 -3.52
CA ILE A 102 3.88 0.42 -2.20
C ILE A 102 2.95 -0.16 -1.13
N LYS A 103 3.49 -1.05 -0.30
CA LYS A 103 2.78 -1.60 0.86
C LYS A 103 2.97 -0.66 2.05
N ILE A 104 1.88 -0.06 2.52
CA ILE A 104 1.89 0.86 3.66
C ILE A 104 1.82 0.06 4.95
N ASN A 105 0.84 -0.82 5.04
CA ASN A 105 0.63 -1.72 6.17
C ASN A 105 -0.13 -2.97 5.73
N VAL A 106 -0.52 -3.83 6.66
CA VAL A 106 -1.20 -5.11 6.36
C VAL A 106 -2.50 -4.94 5.56
N LYS A 107 -3.23 -3.82 5.74
CA LYS A 107 -4.50 -3.54 5.06
C LYS A 107 -4.35 -2.71 3.77
N TRP A 108 -3.37 -1.80 3.72
CA TRP A 108 -3.30 -0.79 2.66
C TRP A 108 -2.09 -0.97 1.74
N THR A 109 -2.34 -0.80 0.44
CA THR A 109 -1.34 -0.80 -0.64
C THR A 109 -1.72 0.32 -1.63
N ILE A 110 -0.73 1.04 -2.15
CA ILE A 110 -0.89 1.97 -3.26
C ILE A 110 -0.31 1.35 -4.52
N PHE A 111 -0.95 1.63 -5.64
CA PHE A 111 -0.44 1.42 -6.98
C PHE A 111 -0.25 2.78 -7.65
N ILE A 112 0.94 3.04 -8.20
CA ILE A 112 1.27 4.23 -8.98
C ILE A 112 1.71 3.78 -10.37
N ALA A 113 1.05 4.26 -11.41
CA ALA A 113 1.45 4.04 -12.80
C ALA A 113 2.07 5.32 -13.36
N PHE A 114 3.29 5.20 -13.88
CA PHE A 114 3.97 6.24 -14.64
C PHE A 114 3.73 5.96 -16.11
N GLU A 115 2.80 6.72 -16.70
CA GLU A 115 2.40 6.58 -18.08
C GLU A 115 2.96 7.74 -18.92
N PRO A 116 3.48 7.47 -20.12
CA PRO A 116 3.87 8.52 -21.04
C PRO A 116 2.63 9.24 -21.56
N TRP A 117 2.63 10.57 -21.47
CA TRP A 117 1.58 11.36 -22.07
C TRP A 117 1.68 11.27 -23.60
N THR A 118 0.66 10.71 -24.24
CA THR A 118 0.53 10.79 -25.70
C THR A 118 -0.07 12.14 -26.08
N THR A 119 0.72 13.00 -26.74
CA THR A 119 0.16 14.04 -27.63
C THR A 119 -0.46 13.42 -28.86
#